data_AF-A0A6P7U1T4-F1
#
_entry.id   AF-A0A6P7U1T4-F1
#
_cell.length_a   1.000
_cell.length_b   1.000
_cell.length_c   1.000
_cell.angle_alpha   90.00
_cell.angle_beta   90.00
_cell.angle_gamma   90.00
#
_symmetry.space_group_name_H-M   'P 1'
#
loop_
_entity.id
_entity.type
_entity.pdbx_description
1 polymer ?
#
loop_
_entity_poly.entity_id
_entity_poly.type
_entity_poly.pdbx_seq_one_letter_code
_entity_poly.pdbx_strand_id
1 'polypeptide(L)'
;VKGKTDLGGIGTHNVKNRHKTSSFVEYPQTLTERPYTHMNSSCYLRTKVPVDGIKCHGQTHHYITCNNQACPSGSRDFRELQCAFFNGQRYAGLKRKWKPVRSVSRSPLWNVSSVNPCVLACAPEKMSWLVVMFTRVVVDGTSCAPSSVCVAGKCVPLGCDNVLFSSAVPDMCGVCAGDNSTCYHKHGVIKKNLTR
;
A
#
# COMPACT_ATOMS: atom_id res chain seq x y z
N VAL A 1 -71.25 -15.81 4.37
CA VAL A 1 -71.32 -17.27 4.61
C VAL A 1 -70.41 -17.97 3.61
N LYS A 2 -69.46 -18.79 4.12
CA LYS A 2 -68.46 -19.64 3.43
C LYS A 2 -67.37 -18.87 2.64
N GLY A 3 -66.07 -18.90 2.94
CA GLY A 3 -65.26 -19.74 3.82
C GLY A 3 -64.52 -20.84 3.03
N LYS A 4 -63.21 -20.71 2.83
CA LYS A 4 -62.20 -21.80 2.95
C LYS A 4 -60.77 -21.29 2.75
N THR A 5 -59.92 -21.81 3.63
CA THR A 5 -58.47 -21.70 3.79
C THR A 5 -57.68 -22.50 2.73
N ASP A 6 -56.43 -22.08 2.51
CA ASP A 6 -55.18 -22.84 2.75
C ASP A 6 -54.13 -22.93 1.62
N LEU A 7 -52.88 -22.83 2.09
CA LEU A 7 -51.62 -23.46 1.63
C LEU A 7 -50.83 -22.89 0.44
N GLY A 8 -49.50 -22.83 0.66
CA GLY A 8 -48.52 -22.17 -0.17
C GLY A 8 -47.97 -22.98 -1.34
N GLY A 9 -47.16 -22.31 -2.18
CA GLY A 9 -46.53 -22.90 -3.36
C GLY A 9 -45.59 -21.94 -4.12
N ILE A 10 -44.31 -21.99 -3.76
CA ILE A 10 -43.11 -22.04 -4.63
C ILE A 10 -43.13 -21.26 -5.97
N GLY A 11 -42.24 -20.26 -6.03
CA GLY A 11 -41.20 -20.14 -7.06
C GLY A 11 -41.54 -19.47 -8.39
N THR A 12 -40.91 -18.32 -8.67
CA THR A 12 -40.19 -18.11 -9.94
C THR A 12 -39.00 -17.16 -9.71
N HIS A 13 -37.79 -17.69 -9.88
CA HIS A 13 -36.56 -16.92 -9.99
C HIS A 13 -36.59 -16.07 -11.26
N ASN A 14 -36.48 -14.74 -11.14
CA ASN A 14 -36.15 -13.89 -12.27
C ASN A 14 -34.67 -13.48 -12.17
N VAL A 15 -33.83 -14.25 -12.85
CA VAL A 15 -32.42 -13.95 -13.10
C VAL A 15 -32.36 -12.94 -14.25
N LYS A 16 -32.07 -11.67 -13.96
CA LYS A 16 -31.64 -10.72 -15.01
C LYS A 16 -30.40 -9.94 -14.60
N ASN A 17 -29.33 -10.32 -15.29
CA ASN A 17 -28.20 -9.53 -15.78
C ASN A 17 -27.17 -8.97 -14.80
N ARG A 18 -26.14 -9.81 -14.61
CA ARG A 18 -24.73 -9.47 -14.43
C ARG A 18 -24.29 -8.33 -15.37
N HIS A 19 -24.07 -7.15 -14.81
CA HIS A 19 -22.89 -6.34 -15.14
C HIS A 19 -21.91 -6.49 -13.98
N LYS A 20 -20.94 -7.39 -14.13
CA LYS A 20 -19.82 -7.52 -13.20
C LYS A 20 -18.83 -6.42 -13.52
N THR A 21 -19.16 -5.17 -13.19
CA THR A 21 -18.13 -4.15 -13.02
C THR A 21 -17.20 -4.65 -11.93
N SER A 22 -15.90 -4.73 -12.21
CA SER A 22 -14.89 -4.93 -11.19
C SER A 22 -14.92 -3.68 -10.31
N SER A 23 -15.79 -3.72 -9.29
CA SER A 23 -16.02 -2.62 -8.37
C SER A 23 -14.83 -2.52 -7.43
N PHE A 24 -13.81 -1.77 -7.83
CA PHE A 24 -12.86 -1.24 -6.86
C PHE A 24 -13.65 -0.38 -5.88
N VAL A 25 -13.48 -0.62 -4.58
CA VAL A 25 -14.11 0.21 -3.56
C VAL A 25 -13.36 1.54 -3.57
N GLU A 26 -14.08 2.63 -3.80
CA GLU A 26 -13.53 3.98 -3.70
C GLU A 26 -13.06 4.20 -2.27
N TYR A 27 -11.76 4.47 -2.12
CA TYR A 27 -11.13 4.62 -0.81
C TYR A 27 -11.61 5.93 -0.20
N PRO A 28 -12.20 5.94 1.00
CA PRO A 28 -12.70 7.18 1.56
C PRO A 28 -11.52 8.09 1.92
N GLN A 29 -11.64 9.36 1.54
CA GLN A 29 -10.70 10.44 1.90
C GLN A 29 -10.58 10.65 3.42
N THR A 30 -11.27 9.90 4.26
CA THR A 30 -11.23 10.01 5.73
C THR A 30 -9.99 9.38 6.36
N LEU A 31 -9.20 8.58 5.62
CA LEU A 31 -7.93 8.06 6.13
C LEU A 31 -6.79 9.08 6.09
N THR A 32 -6.92 10.14 5.30
CA THR A 32 -6.05 11.32 5.40
C THR A 32 -6.40 12.22 6.59
N GLU A 33 -7.53 11.97 7.27
CA GLU A 33 -8.07 12.83 8.34
C GLU A 33 -7.94 12.22 9.75
N ARG A 34 -7.51 10.95 9.88
CA ARG A 34 -7.32 10.32 11.21
C ARG A 34 -5.93 10.63 11.79
N PRO A 35 -5.81 10.84 13.12
CA PRO A 35 -4.64 11.45 13.79
C PRO A 35 -3.40 10.53 13.93
N TYR A 36 -3.28 9.47 13.14
CA TYR A 36 -2.06 8.69 13.09
C TYR A 36 -1.07 9.47 12.24
N THR A 37 -0.24 10.29 12.91
CA THR A 37 0.87 11.10 12.37
C THR A 37 1.41 10.52 11.07
N HIS A 38 0.87 11.02 9.97
CA HIS A 38 1.17 10.55 8.64
C HIS A 38 2.55 11.07 8.27
N MET A 39 3.42 10.19 7.77
CA MET A 39 4.46 10.61 6.83
C MET A 39 3.71 11.03 5.57
N ASN A 40 3.17 12.23 5.63
CA ASN A 40 2.14 12.73 4.73
C ASN A 40 2.74 12.87 3.34
N SER A 41 2.06 12.25 2.38
CA SER A 41 1.68 12.81 1.08
C SER A 41 2.79 13.48 0.28
N SER A 42 3.02 13.01 -0.95
CA SER A 42 3.70 13.86 -1.94
C SER A 42 2.96 15.20 -2.03
N CYS A 43 3.66 16.31 -1.79
CA CYS A 43 3.12 17.62 -2.10
C CYS A 43 3.26 17.83 -3.61
N TYR A 44 2.14 18.17 -4.25
CA TYR A 44 2.11 18.46 -5.68
C TYR A 44 2.47 19.93 -5.88
N LEU A 45 3.52 20.20 -6.64
CA LEU A 45 3.70 21.52 -7.22
C LEU A 45 2.84 21.58 -8.49
N ARG A 46 1.83 22.46 -8.50
CA ARG A 46 1.02 22.71 -9.69
C ARG A 46 1.90 23.42 -10.71
N THR A 47 2.21 22.76 -11.82
CA THR A 47 2.89 23.39 -12.95
C THR A 47 1.98 24.50 -13.52
N LYS A 48 2.55 25.67 -13.80
CA LYS A 48 1.80 26.74 -14.46
C LYS A 48 1.32 26.23 -15.82
N VAL A 49 0.03 26.36 -16.09
CA VAL A 49 -0.52 26.11 -17.43
C VAL A 49 0.06 27.20 -18.34
N PRO A 50 0.77 26.85 -19.43
CA PRO A 50 1.23 27.85 -20.39
C PRO A 50 0.00 28.51 -21.01
N VAL A 51 -0.07 29.83 -20.88
CA VAL A 51 -0.96 30.67 -21.68
C VAL A 51 -0.44 30.56 -23.13
N ASP A 52 -1.32 30.36 -24.10
CA ASP A 52 -1.04 30.26 -25.55
C ASP A 52 -0.76 28.87 -26.17
N GLY A 53 -1.20 27.76 -25.55
CA GLY A 53 -1.29 26.46 -26.25
C GLY A 53 0.06 25.75 -26.50
N ILE A 54 1.15 26.29 -25.98
CA ILE A 54 2.48 25.67 -26.02
C ILE A 54 2.47 24.46 -25.07
N LYS A 55 2.64 23.23 -25.58
CA LYS A 55 2.80 22.06 -24.73
C LYS A 55 4.17 22.12 -24.05
N CYS A 56 4.21 22.17 -22.72
CA CYS A 56 5.46 22.02 -21.97
C CYS A 56 6.13 20.69 -22.32
N HIS A 57 7.43 20.71 -22.62
CA HIS A 57 8.24 19.52 -22.77
C HIS A 57 8.71 19.05 -21.40
N GLY A 58 8.64 17.75 -21.11
CA GLY A 58 9.06 17.16 -19.83
C GLY A 58 7.90 16.67 -18.95
N GLN A 59 8.18 16.42 -17.67
CA GLN A 59 7.18 15.92 -16.72
C GLN A 59 6.14 17.02 -16.40
N THR A 60 4.87 16.64 -16.42
CA THR A 60 3.76 17.58 -16.16
C THR A 60 3.58 17.87 -14.67
N HIS A 61 4.07 17.02 -13.78
CA HIS A 61 3.96 17.16 -12.33
C HIS A 61 5.34 17.01 -11.69
N HIS A 62 5.59 17.83 -10.67
CA HIS A 62 6.76 17.70 -9.81
C HIS A 62 6.29 17.34 -8.40
N TYR A 63 6.91 16.30 -7.84
CA TYR A 63 6.57 15.75 -6.54
C TYR A 63 7.72 16.03 -5.58
N ILE A 64 7.38 16.53 -4.40
CA ILE A 64 8.32 16.69 -3.30
C ILE A 64 7.84 15.88 -2.10
N THR A 65 8.78 15.49 -1.25
CA THR A 65 8.47 14.88 0.03
C THR A 65 8.08 15.94 1.05
N CYS A 66 7.21 15.57 1.97
CA CYS A 66 6.88 16.40 3.12
C CYS A 66 6.70 15.52 4.35
N ASN A 67 6.66 16.14 5.53
CA ASN A 67 6.56 15.43 6.80
C ASN A 67 7.66 14.36 6.97
N ASN A 68 8.90 14.76 6.67
CA ASN A 68 10.08 13.89 6.66
C ASN A 68 10.59 13.52 8.06
N GLN A 69 9.94 14.02 9.12
CA GLN A 69 10.21 13.56 10.47
C GLN A 69 9.90 12.06 10.60
N ALA A 70 10.76 11.34 11.32
CA ALA A 70 10.50 9.94 11.61
C ALA A 70 9.17 9.78 12.35
N CYS A 71 8.39 8.76 11.97
CA CYS A 71 7.19 8.40 12.71
C CYS A 71 7.56 8.01 14.16
N PRO A 72 6.69 8.27 15.15
CA PRO A 72 6.92 7.87 16.53
C PRO A 72 7.27 6.39 16.68
N SER A 73 8.09 6.04 17.66
CA SER A 73 8.44 4.64 17.93
C SER A 73 7.19 3.79 18.17
N GLY A 74 7.14 2.60 17.56
CA GLY A 74 5.97 1.72 17.62
C GLY A 74 4.86 2.08 16.63
N SER A 75 5.07 3.07 15.74
CA SER A 75 4.15 3.35 14.64
C SER A 75 3.93 2.12 13.77
N ARG A 76 2.68 1.90 13.38
CA ARG A 76 2.31 0.80 12.48
C ARG A 76 2.75 1.14 11.05
N ASP A 77 3.01 0.10 10.27
CA ASP A 77 3.31 0.27 8.86
C ASP A 77 2.12 0.89 8.12
N PHE A 78 2.41 1.86 7.25
CA PHE A 78 1.36 2.64 6.59
C PHE A 78 0.50 1.80 5.63
N ARG A 79 1.09 0.79 4.96
CA ARG A 79 0.32 -0.15 4.11
C ARG A 79 -0.55 -1.07 4.95
N GLU A 80 -0.09 -1.45 6.14
CA GLU A 80 -0.89 -2.22 7.10
C GLU A 80 -2.12 -1.43 7.56
N LEU A 81 -1.98 -0.13 7.84
CA LEU A 81 -3.11 0.74 8.17
C LEU A 81 -4.15 0.79 7.04
N GLN A 82 -3.71 0.84 5.79
CA GLN A 82 -4.60 0.83 4.62
C GLN A 82 -5.38 -0.49 4.48
N CYS A 83 -4.76 -1.65 4.72
CA CYS A 83 -5.50 -2.92 4.77
C CYS A 83 -6.43 -2.99 5.99
N ALA A 84 -5.97 -2.49 7.14
CA ALA A 84 -6.73 -2.51 8.39
C ALA A 84 -8.01 -1.68 8.33
N PHE A 85 -8.13 -0.73 7.40
CA PHE A 85 -9.36 -0.01 7.13
C PHE A 85 -10.55 -0.96 6.84
N PHE A 86 -10.28 -2.07 6.14
CA PHE A 86 -11.29 -3.07 5.78
C PHE A 86 -11.58 -4.08 6.91
N ASN A 87 -10.91 -3.95 8.07
CA ASN A 87 -11.16 -4.84 9.20
C ASN A 87 -12.59 -4.69 9.71
N GLY A 88 -13.26 -5.82 9.95
CA GLY A 88 -14.64 -5.81 10.46
C GLY A 88 -15.71 -5.44 9.43
N GLN A 89 -15.32 -4.99 8.23
CA GLN A 89 -16.23 -4.85 7.09
C GLN A 89 -16.54 -6.24 6.51
N ARG A 90 -17.76 -6.43 6.01
CA ARG A 90 -18.15 -7.70 5.38
C ARG A 90 -17.54 -7.78 3.98
N TYR A 91 -16.64 -8.73 3.78
CA TYR A 91 -16.14 -9.13 2.46
C TYR A 91 -16.59 -10.56 2.16
N ALA A 92 -17.33 -10.75 1.07
CA ALA A 92 -17.97 -12.03 0.76
C ALA A 92 -18.75 -12.59 1.97
N GLY A 93 -19.57 -11.74 2.61
CA GLY A 93 -20.42 -12.10 3.76
C GLY A 93 -19.71 -12.23 5.12
N LEU A 94 -18.38 -12.29 5.15
CA LEU A 94 -17.61 -12.52 6.38
C LEU A 94 -16.78 -11.30 6.78
N LYS A 95 -16.72 -11.05 8.09
CA LYS A 95 -15.82 -10.06 8.68
C LYS A 95 -14.44 -10.69 8.85
N ARG A 96 -13.39 -10.00 8.42
CA ARG A 96 -12.02 -10.48 8.48
C ARG A 96 -11.08 -9.41 9.02
N LYS A 97 -9.91 -9.85 9.49
CA LYS A 97 -8.74 -9.00 9.70
C LYS A 97 -7.79 -9.18 8.53
N TRP A 98 -7.29 -8.08 7.99
CA TRP A 98 -6.51 -8.01 6.76
C TRP A 98 -5.09 -7.61 7.05
N LYS A 99 -4.14 -8.25 6.36
CA LYS A 99 -2.71 -7.92 6.37
C LYS A 99 -2.23 -7.60 4.96
N PRO A 100 -1.25 -6.69 4.81
CA PRO A 100 -0.73 -6.31 3.51
C PRO A 100 0.05 -7.44 2.86
N VAL A 101 0.01 -7.49 1.54
CA VAL A 101 0.78 -8.43 0.73
C VAL A 101 1.77 -7.62 -0.13
N ARG A 102 3.04 -7.59 0.27
CA ARG A 102 4.09 -6.76 -0.37
C ARG A 102 4.79 -7.44 -1.54
N SER A 103 5.01 -8.74 -1.43
CA SER A 103 5.50 -9.59 -2.51
C SER A 103 4.80 -10.94 -2.35
N VAL A 104 4.07 -11.38 -3.38
CA VAL A 104 3.44 -12.69 -3.36
C VAL A 104 4.45 -13.75 -3.82
N SER A 105 5.70 -13.68 -3.35
CA SER A 105 6.71 -14.72 -3.64
C SER A 105 6.40 -16.07 -2.98
N ARG A 106 5.29 -16.16 -2.22
CA ARG A 106 4.81 -17.38 -1.56
C ARG A 106 3.44 -17.87 -2.03
N SER A 107 2.86 -17.33 -3.11
CA SER A 107 1.68 -17.96 -3.71
C SER A 107 2.12 -18.91 -4.83
N PRO A 108 1.85 -20.22 -4.71
CA PRO A 108 2.11 -21.17 -5.80
C PRO A 108 1.24 -20.92 -7.04
N LEU A 109 0.19 -20.10 -6.92
CA LEU A 109 -0.86 -19.92 -7.93
C LEU A 109 -0.75 -18.61 -8.71
N TRP A 110 0.15 -17.69 -8.34
CA TRP A 110 0.40 -16.48 -9.11
C TRP A 110 1.89 -16.13 -9.11
N ASN A 111 2.46 -16.00 -10.30
CA ASN A 111 3.75 -15.37 -10.56
C ASN A 111 3.63 -13.84 -10.40
N VAL A 112 3.44 -13.37 -9.16
CA VAL A 112 3.23 -11.94 -8.83
C VAL A 112 4.54 -11.15 -8.77
N SER A 113 5.53 -11.47 -9.60
CA SER A 113 6.62 -10.54 -9.87
C SER A 113 6.19 -9.40 -10.81
N SER A 114 4.95 -9.44 -11.31
CA SER A 114 4.40 -8.48 -12.29
C SER A 114 3.31 -7.55 -11.75
N VAL A 115 2.86 -7.70 -10.51
CA VAL A 115 1.84 -6.79 -9.95
C VAL A 115 2.53 -5.53 -9.45
N ASN A 116 2.04 -4.39 -9.95
CA ASN A 116 2.47 -3.08 -9.49
C ASN A 116 2.41 -3.00 -7.95
N PRO A 117 3.53 -2.78 -7.24
CA PRO A 117 3.58 -2.76 -5.78
C PRO A 117 2.80 -1.59 -5.17
N CYS A 118 2.34 -0.64 -5.97
CA CYS A 118 1.47 0.46 -5.55
C CYS A 118 -0.03 0.13 -5.62
N VAL A 119 -0.41 -1.12 -5.90
CA VAL A 119 -1.76 -1.64 -5.69
C VAL A 119 -1.92 -2.07 -4.23
N LEU A 120 -3.09 -1.83 -3.62
CA LEU A 120 -3.38 -2.29 -2.26
C LEU A 120 -3.85 -3.76 -2.29
N ALA A 121 -2.87 -4.66 -2.24
CA ALA A 121 -3.08 -6.10 -2.07
C ALA A 121 -3.15 -6.46 -0.58
N CYS A 122 -4.24 -7.10 -0.16
CA CYS A 122 -4.41 -7.57 1.21
C CYS A 122 -4.84 -9.04 1.22
N ALA A 123 -4.44 -9.77 2.26
CA ALA A 123 -4.92 -11.13 2.53
C ALA A 123 -5.49 -11.21 3.95
N PRO A 124 -6.47 -12.08 4.21
CA PRO A 124 -6.90 -12.33 5.57
C PRO A 124 -5.75 -12.93 6.40
N GLU A 125 -5.68 -12.58 7.69
CA GLU A 125 -4.62 -13.07 8.59
C GLU A 125 -4.46 -14.59 8.56
N LYS A 126 -5.60 -15.30 8.59
CA LYS A 126 -5.70 -16.78 8.63
C LYS A 126 -5.79 -17.45 7.25
N MET A 127 -5.75 -16.67 6.16
CA MET A 127 -6.01 -17.18 4.80
C MET A 127 -5.10 -16.47 3.79
N SER A 128 -3.78 -16.60 3.95
CA SER A 128 -2.79 -15.89 3.13
C SER A 128 -2.82 -16.26 1.64
N TRP A 129 -3.43 -17.39 1.28
CA TRP A 129 -3.63 -17.81 -0.11
C TRP A 129 -4.71 -17.00 -0.83
N LEU A 130 -5.63 -16.35 -0.09
CA LEU A 130 -6.65 -15.48 -0.65
C LEU A 130 -6.12 -14.03 -0.69
N VAL A 131 -5.64 -13.60 -1.85
CA VAL A 131 -5.23 -12.22 -2.09
C VAL A 131 -6.39 -11.44 -2.71
N VAL A 132 -6.71 -10.29 -2.13
CA VAL A 132 -7.74 -9.36 -2.60
C VAL A 132 -7.07 -8.01 -2.89
N MET A 133 -7.34 -7.47 -4.08
CA MET A 133 -6.91 -6.14 -4.48
C MET A 133 -8.03 -5.15 -4.14
N PHE A 134 -7.86 -4.37 -3.08
CA PHE A 134 -8.90 -3.43 -2.63
C PHE A 134 -8.87 -2.12 -3.43
N THR A 135 -7.69 -1.61 -3.77
CA THR A 135 -7.51 -0.38 -4.53
C THR A 135 -6.46 -0.56 -5.62
N ARG A 136 -6.57 0.21 -6.71
CA ARG A 136 -5.56 0.26 -7.77
C ARG A 136 -4.32 1.07 -7.39
N VAL A 137 -4.47 1.98 -6.43
CA VAL A 137 -3.43 2.93 -5.98
C VAL A 137 -3.50 3.00 -4.46
N VAL A 138 -2.37 2.74 -3.80
CA VAL A 138 -2.15 3.02 -2.38
C VAL A 138 -1.95 4.52 -2.17
N VAL A 139 -2.10 4.99 -0.94
CA VAL A 139 -1.85 6.40 -0.61
C VAL A 139 -0.40 6.78 -0.93
N ASP A 140 -0.18 7.96 -1.53
CA ASP A 140 1.16 8.45 -1.84
C ASP A 140 2.04 8.50 -0.59
N GLY A 141 3.32 8.12 -0.72
CA GLY A 141 4.25 7.94 0.40
C GLY A 141 4.30 6.50 0.96
N THR A 142 3.39 5.62 0.57
CA THR A 142 3.44 4.20 0.99
C THR A 142 4.69 3.52 0.43
N SER A 143 5.50 2.90 1.30
CA SER A 143 6.67 2.13 0.85
C SER A 143 6.27 0.99 -0.09
N CYS A 144 6.98 0.88 -1.22
CA CYS A 144 6.83 -0.18 -2.21
C CYS A 144 8.06 -1.09 -2.30
N ALA A 145 9.23 -0.60 -1.94
CA ALA A 145 10.48 -1.35 -1.87
C ALA A 145 11.44 -0.67 -0.86
N PRO A 146 12.59 -1.28 -0.52
CA PRO A 146 13.66 -0.56 0.18
C PRO A 146 14.02 0.71 -0.57
N SER A 147 14.06 1.85 0.13
CA SER A 147 14.36 3.16 -0.48
C SER A 147 13.45 3.53 -1.67
N SER A 148 12.18 3.12 -1.64
CA SER A 148 11.20 3.51 -2.66
C SER A 148 9.79 3.62 -2.11
N VAL A 149 9.03 4.59 -2.63
CA VAL A 149 7.65 4.90 -2.21
C VAL A 149 6.72 5.00 -3.41
N CYS A 150 5.43 4.86 -3.17
CA CYS A 150 4.40 5.05 -4.17
C CYS A 150 4.06 6.52 -4.35
N VAL A 151 4.04 6.98 -5.60
CA VAL A 151 3.62 8.33 -6.00
C VAL A 151 2.77 8.21 -7.27
N ALA A 152 1.52 8.67 -7.21
CA ALA A 152 0.55 8.55 -8.30
C ALA A 152 0.46 7.12 -8.87
N GLY A 153 0.49 6.12 -7.99
CA GLY A 153 0.40 4.71 -8.37
C GLY A 153 1.66 4.11 -9.01
N LYS A 154 2.79 4.82 -9.02
CA LYS A 154 4.09 4.32 -9.48
C LYS A 154 5.06 4.21 -8.31
N CYS A 155 5.86 3.15 -8.30
CA CYS A 155 6.93 2.99 -7.32
C CYS A 155 8.15 3.79 -7.80
N VAL A 156 8.57 4.77 -6.99
CA VAL A 156 9.65 5.69 -7.33
C VAL A 156 10.73 5.66 -6.24
N PRO A 157 12.00 5.84 -6.61
CA PRO A 157 13.10 5.85 -5.65
C PRO A 157 13.01 7.05 -4.71
N LEU A 158 13.39 6.82 -3.45
CA LEU A 158 13.49 7.82 -2.39
C LEU A 158 14.91 7.71 -1.80
N GLY A 159 15.70 8.77 -1.96
CA GLY A 159 17.04 8.82 -1.40
C GLY A 159 17.03 8.81 0.14
N CYS A 160 18.17 8.49 0.75
CA CYS A 160 18.31 8.53 2.22
C CYS A 160 18.18 9.94 2.81
N ASP A 161 18.27 10.96 1.96
CA ASP A 161 18.03 12.38 2.24
C ASP A 161 16.53 12.74 2.23
N ASN A 162 15.67 11.73 2.04
CA ASN A 162 14.23 11.83 1.85
C ASN A 162 13.85 12.62 0.59
N VAL A 163 14.68 12.67 -0.45
CA VAL A 163 14.36 13.35 -1.71
C VAL A 163 13.98 12.31 -2.78
N LEU A 164 12.84 12.54 -3.44
CA LEU A 164 12.39 11.68 -4.54
C LEU A 164 13.40 11.75 -5.70
N PHE A 165 13.73 10.59 -6.27
CA PHE A 165 14.72 10.46 -7.36
C PHE A 165 16.14 10.92 -7.01
N SER A 166 16.45 11.16 -5.73
CA SER A 166 17.83 11.38 -5.29
C SER A 166 18.65 10.09 -5.39
N SER A 167 19.90 10.22 -5.81
CA SER A 167 20.89 9.14 -5.82
C SER A 167 21.60 8.98 -4.47
N ALA A 168 21.23 9.75 -3.45
CA ALA A 168 21.81 9.64 -2.12
C ALA A 168 21.48 8.29 -1.49
N VAL A 169 22.53 7.55 -1.13
CA VAL A 169 22.46 6.25 -0.46
C VAL A 169 23.21 6.30 0.87
N PRO A 170 22.81 5.51 1.87
CA PRO A 170 23.58 5.41 3.10
C PRO A 170 24.94 4.75 2.82
N ASP A 171 25.97 5.23 3.51
CA ASP A 171 27.28 4.59 3.55
C ASP A 171 27.25 3.31 4.43
N MET A 172 28.38 2.61 4.57
CA MET A 172 28.44 1.38 5.38
C MET A 172 28.18 1.62 6.88
N CYS A 173 28.27 2.87 7.32
CA CYS A 173 27.99 3.30 8.68
C CYS A 173 26.51 3.67 8.88
N GLY A 174 25.71 3.67 7.82
CA GLY A 174 24.31 4.09 7.85
C GLY A 174 24.14 5.62 7.76
N VAL A 175 25.21 6.38 7.50
CA VAL A 175 25.15 7.82 7.31
C VAL A 175 24.77 8.12 5.87
N CYS A 176 23.72 8.92 5.68
CA CYS A 176 23.27 9.29 4.34
C CYS A 176 24.33 10.09 3.60
N ALA A 177 24.70 9.65 2.39
CA ALA A 177 25.78 10.23 1.60
C ALA A 177 27.11 10.38 2.38
N GLY A 178 27.37 9.46 3.33
CA GLY A 178 28.59 9.44 4.11
C GLY A 178 29.79 8.91 3.35
N ASP A 179 30.96 9.03 3.97
CA ASP A 179 32.27 8.68 3.42
C ASP A 179 32.89 7.44 4.09
N ASN A 180 32.11 6.68 4.88
CA ASN A 180 32.53 5.55 5.71
C ASN A 180 33.50 5.89 6.85
N SER A 181 33.68 7.16 7.22
CA SER A 181 34.62 7.56 8.28
C SER A 181 34.07 7.41 9.71
N THR A 182 32.75 7.29 9.85
CA THR A 182 32.07 7.32 11.17
C THR A 182 31.98 5.97 11.87
N CYS A 183 32.45 4.91 11.23
CA CYS A 183 32.46 3.55 11.76
C CYS A 183 33.69 2.78 11.29
N TYR A 184 33.95 1.62 11.90
CA TYR A 184 35.04 0.73 11.51
C TYR A 184 34.59 -0.73 11.56
N HIS A 185 35.18 -1.55 10.70
CA HIS A 185 34.84 -2.96 10.60
C HIS A 185 35.39 -3.74 11.81
N LYS A 186 34.53 -4.52 12.48
CA LYS A 186 34.95 -5.45 13.55
C LYS A 186 34.81 -6.89 13.06
N HIS A 187 35.90 -7.65 13.13
CA HIS A 187 35.89 -9.10 12.90
C HIS A 187 35.89 -9.84 14.24
N GLY A 188 35.12 -10.93 14.34
CA GLY A 188 35.10 -11.77 15.54
C GLY A 188 34.66 -13.20 15.21
N VAL A 189 35.16 -14.17 16.00
CA VAL A 189 34.76 -15.58 15.91
C VAL A 189 33.78 -15.87 17.05
N ILE A 190 32.54 -16.22 16.70
CA ILE A 190 31.53 -16.61 17.70
C ILE A 190 31.81 -18.04 18.13
N LYS A 191 32.42 -18.23 19.31
CA LYS A 191 32.52 -19.54 19.94
C LYS A 191 31.16 -19.89 20.56
N LYS A 192 30.41 -20.80 19.93
CA LYS A 192 29.22 -21.38 20.56
C LYS A 192 29.67 -22.35 21.65
N ASN A 193 29.43 -22.00 22.91
CA ASN A 193 29.62 -22.94 24.01
C ASN A 193 28.37 -23.84 24.08
N LEU A 194 28.48 -25.06 23.59
CA LEU A 194 27.47 -26.10 23.78
C LEU A 194 27.68 -26.68 25.18
N THR A 195 27.09 -26.06 26.20
CA THR A 195 26.93 -26.71 27.51
C THR A 195 25.95 -27.87 27.36
N ARG A 196 26.42 -29.06 27.74
CA ARG A 196 25.74 -30.36 27.67
C ARG A 196 24.72 -30.52 28.79
#